data_AF-A0A6J4YTH8-F1
#
_entry.id   AF-A0A6J4YTH8-F1
#
_cell.length_a   1.000
_cell.length_b   1.000
_cell.length_c   1.000
_cell.angle_alpha   90.00
_cell.angle_beta   90.00
_cell.angle_gamma   90.00
#
_symmetry.space_group_name_H-M   'P 1'
#
loop_
_entity.id
_entity.type
_entity.pdbx_description
1 polymer ?
#
loop_
_entity_poly.entity_id
_entity_poly.type
_entity_poly.pdbx_seq_one_letter_code
_entity_poly.pdbx_strand_id
1 'polypeptide(L)'
;MTSVSLCTYCSGMTNTDLAAKAKAWQGEPWNEVEILSGKVMKASAGKKKTILFGKCMYQANKDNSEIQEMIAIKGCPPKPEKVREALQKAGIDVDASIFENIDLLPGKFLKRYAGKPKFDESFFKIN
;
A
#
# COMPACT_ATOMS: atom_id res chain seq x y z
N MET A 1 -6.51 12.12 -5.90
CA MET A 1 -6.30 11.56 -7.26
C MET A 1 -4.97 10.82 -7.23
N THR A 2 -4.95 9.49 -7.15
CA THR A 2 -3.71 8.70 -7.11
C THR A 2 -3.22 8.41 -8.52
N SER A 3 -2.17 9.08 -8.98
CA SER A 3 -1.44 8.68 -10.18
C SER A 3 -0.58 7.45 -9.88
N VAL A 4 -0.97 6.31 -10.47
CA VAL A 4 -0.36 5.00 -10.23
C VAL A 4 0.83 4.81 -11.18
N SER A 5 1.94 5.51 -10.91
CA SER A 5 3.22 5.08 -11.49
C SER A 5 3.78 3.96 -10.62
N LEU A 6 3.66 2.70 -11.04
CA LEU A 6 4.11 1.56 -10.24
C LEU A 6 5.38 0.96 -10.83
N CYS A 7 6.43 0.81 -10.02
CA CYS A 7 7.58 -0.01 -10.41
C CYS A 7 7.36 -1.47 -10.02
N THR A 8 8.05 -2.38 -10.71
CA THR A 8 7.97 -3.83 -10.44
C THR A 8 8.29 -4.19 -8.99
N TYR A 9 9.13 -3.43 -8.30
CA TYR A 9 9.46 -3.69 -6.90
C TYR A 9 8.31 -3.35 -5.95
N CYS A 10 7.61 -2.23 -6.17
CA CYS A 10 6.51 -1.83 -5.29
C CYS A 10 5.22 -2.62 -5.56
N SER A 11 5.10 -3.31 -6.70
CA SER A 11 3.88 -4.03 -7.07
C SER A 11 3.48 -5.11 -6.06
N GLY A 12 4.46 -5.78 -5.43
CA GLY A 12 4.21 -6.76 -4.37
C GLY A 12 3.54 -6.17 -3.13
N MET A 13 3.81 -4.88 -2.82
CA MET A 13 3.25 -4.21 -1.63
C MET A 13 1.96 -3.45 -1.94
N THR A 14 1.81 -2.92 -3.15
CA THR A 14 0.67 -2.07 -3.52
C THR A 14 -0.67 -2.75 -3.33
N ASN A 15 -0.78 -4.04 -3.64
CA ASN A 15 -2.03 -4.78 -3.45
C ASN A 15 -2.40 -4.90 -1.96
N THR A 16 -1.42 -5.17 -1.09
CA THR A 16 -1.61 -5.23 0.35
C THR A 16 -2.04 -3.88 0.92
N ASP A 17 -1.34 -2.81 0.54
CA ASP A 17 -1.65 -1.44 0.96
C ASP A 17 -3.08 -1.03 0.54
N LEU A 18 -3.45 -1.30 -0.71
CA LEU A 18 -4.81 -1.04 -1.20
C LEU A 18 -5.86 -1.86 -0.44
N ALA A 19 -5.62 -3.16 -0.21
CA ALA A 19 -6.55 -4.02 0.52
C ALA A 19 -6.72 -3.57 1.98
N ALA A 20 -5.63 -3.16 2.63
CA ALA A 20 -5.66 -2.63 4.00
C ALA A 20 -6.50 -1.36 4.09
N LYS A 21 -6.27 -0.40 3.19
CA LYS A 21 -7.04 0.86 3.13
C LYS A 21 -8.51 0.63 2.78
N ALA A 22 -8.79 -0.27 1.83
CA ALA A 22 -10.17 -0.61 1.45
C ALA A 22 -10.94 -1.23 2.62
N LYS A 23 -10.30 -2.10 3.41
CA LYS A 23 -10.91 -2.69 4.61
C LYS A 23 -11.06 -1.70 5.77
N ALA A 24 -10.13 -0.75 5.90
CA ALA A 24 -10.17 0.28 6.93
C ALA A 24 -11.19 1.40 6.65
N TRP A 25 -11.73 1.47 5.43
CA TRP A 25 -12.66 2.52 5.02
C TRP A 25 -14.02 2.35 5.71
N GLN A 26 -14.45 3.41 6.41
CA GLN A 26 -15.73 3.45 7.16
C GLN A 26 -16.81 4.30 6.48
N GLY A 27 -16.59 4.73 5.23
CA GLY A 27 -17.53 5.58 4.49
C GLY A 27 -17.12 7.05 4.39
N GLU A 28 -16.25 7.52 5.29
CA GLU A 28 -15.84 8.93 5.37
C GLU A 28 -14.34 9.14 5.06
N PRO A 29 -13.97 10.23 4.36
CA PRO A 29 -12.58 10.57 4.08
C PRO A 29 -11.72 10.72 5.34
N TRP A 30 -10.49 10.21 5.29
CA TRP A 30 -9.51 10.40 6.36
C TRP A 30 -9.04 11.86 6.38
N ASN A 31 -9.50 12.63 7.39
CA ASN A 31 -9.10 13.98 7.80
C ASN A 31 -7.93 14.65 7.03
N GLU A 32 -8.17 14.98 5.75
CA GLU A 32 -7.18 15.55 4.83
C GLU A 32 -5.82 14.82 4.78
N VAL A 33 -5.84 13.49 4.87
CA VAL A 33 -4.68 12.63 4.66
C VAL A 33 -4.53 12.36 3.17
N GLU A 34 -3.33 12.61 2.65
CA GLU A 34 -2.94 12.15 1.31
C GLU A 34 -1.86 11.07 1.39
N ILE A 35 -1.92 10.12 0.46
CA ILE A 35 -0.94 9.04 0.32
C ILE A 35 -0.38 9.11 -1.09
N LEU A 36 0.88 9.49 -1.19
CA LEU A 36 1.59 9.55 -2.46
C LEU A 36 2.37 8.26 -2.65
N SER A 37 2.06 7.53 -3.72
CA SER A 37 2.78 6.36 -4.21
C SER A 37 3.36 6.58 -5.60
N GLY A 38 4.39 5.81 -5.94
CA GLY A 38 4.96 5.77 -7.27
C GLY A 38 6.19 6.64 -7.44
N LYS A 39 6.43 7.18 -8.65
CA LYS A 39 7.63 7.96 -8.97
C LYS A 39 7.40 9.43 -9.30
N VAL A 40 6.23 9.79 -9.83
CA VAL A 40 6.02 11.13 -10.42
C VAL A 40 4.98 12.00 -9.69
N MET A 41 4.37 11.50 -8.62
CA MET A 41 3.39 12.30 -7.87
C MET A 41 4.03 13.44 -7.08
N LYS A 42 3.28 14.54 -6.97
CA LYS A 42 3.62 15.71 -6.17
C LYS A 42 2.57 15.89 -5.07
N ALA A 43 3.02 16.39 -3.92
CA ALA A 43 2.13 16.68 -2.80
C ALA A 43 1.13 17.78 -3.16
N SER A 44 -0.08 17.65 -2.61
CA SER A 44 -1.16 18.61 -2.83
C SER A 44 -1.15 19.67 -1.73
N ALA A 45 -1.46 20.91 -2.09
CA ALA A 45 -1.73 21.95 -1.10
C ALA A 45 -2.94 21.59 -0.21
N GLY A 46 -2.93 22.06 1.04
CA GLY A 46 -4.07 21.98 1.96
C GLY A 46 -4.26 20.63 2.66
N LYS A 47 -3.35 19.68 2.49
CA LYS A 47 -3.39 18.39 3.20
C LYS A 47 -2.74 18.51 4.58
N LYS A 48 -3.36 17.87 5.57
CA LYS A 48 -2.86 17.87 6.95
C LYS A 48 -1.68 16.93 7.11
N LYS A 49 -1.77 15.74 6.49
CA LYS A 49 -0.72 14.72 6.55
C LYS A 49 -0.48 14.13 5.17
N THR A 50 0.80 13.97 4.83
CA THR A 50 1.24 13.38 3.56
C THR A 50 2.10 12.16 3.84
N ILE A 51 1.60 10.99 3.47
CA ILE A 51 2.39 9.75 3.45
C ILE A 51 3.18 9.69 2.14
N LEU A 52 4.51 9.64 2.23
CA LEU A 52 5.41 9.42 1.08
C LEU A 52 5.77 7.93 1.01
N PHE A 53 5.07 7.20 0.14
CA PHE A 53 5.22 5.76 -0.02
C PHE A 53 6.43 5.43 -0.92
N GLY A 54 7.48 4.93 -0.28
CA GLY A 54 8.70 4.47 -0.95
C GLY A 54 9.74 5.55 -1.18
N LYS A 55 10.98 5.11 -1.43
CA LYS A 55 12.14 5.98 -1.70
C LYS A 55 11.87 7.03 -2.80
N CYS A 56 11.16 6.63 -3.86
CA CYS A 56 10.85 7.52 -4.98
C CYS A 56 10.01 8.73 -4.56
N MET A 57 8.94 8.52 -3.79
CA MET A 57 8.08 9.61 -3.30
C MET A 57 8.78 10.51 -2.29
N TYR A 58 9.61 9.92 -1.43
CA TYR A 58 10.47 10.70 -0.55
C TYR A 58 11.39 11.63 -1.36
N GLN A 59 12.14 11.12 -2.34
CA GLN A 59 13.03 11.98 -3.12
C GLN A 59 12.30 13.05 -3.93
N ALA A 60 11.09 12.75 -4.43
CA ALA A 60 10.31 13.68 -5.22
C ALA A 60 9.68 14.84 -4.42
N ASN A 61 9.49 14.66 -3.10
CA ASN A 61 8.70 15.57 -2.27
C ASN A 61 9.33 15.95 -0.92
N LYS A 62 10.54 15.47 -0.56
CA LYS A 62 11.20 15.75 0.72
C LYS A 62 11.39 17.25 1.02
N ASP A 63 11.47 18.08 -0.01
CA ASP A 63 11.68 19.53 0.09
C ASP A 63 10.42 20.32 -0.33
N ASN A 64 9.25 19.67 -0.38
CA ASN A 64 8.01 20.29 -0.83
C ASN A 64 7.35 21.10 0.31
N SER A 65 7.22 22.42 0.12
CA SER A 65 6.65 23.36 1.08
C SER A 65 5.16 23.18 1.33
N GLU A 66 4.44 22.49 0.44
CA GLU A 66 3.00 22.24 0.59
C GLU A 66 2.69 21.15 1.63
N ILE A 67 3.69 20.37 2.05
CA ILE A 67 3.53 19.31 3.04
C ILE A 67 3.57 19.90 4.45
N GLN A 68 2.44 19.84 5.16
CA GLN A 68 2.35 20.27 6.56
C GLN A 68 2.99 19.24 7.51
N GLU A 69 2.54 17.98 7.46
CA GLU A 69 3.13 16.87 8.21
C GLU A 69 3.56 15.74 7.27
N MET A 70 4.85 15.45 7.23
CA MET A 70 5.42 14.39 6.40
C MET A 70 5.54 13.06 7.16
N ILE A 71 5.01 11.98 6.56
CA ILE A 71 5.18 10.60 7.03
C ILE A 71 5.91 9.81 5.93
N ALA A 72 7.22 9.70 6.03
CA ALA A 72 8.04 9.12 4.97
C ALA A 72 8.37 7.63 5.19
N ILE A 73 8.10 6.80 4.18
CA ILE A 73 8.49 5.39 4.15
C ILE A 73 9.62 5.23 3.14
N LYS A 74 10.88 5.24 3.61
CA LYS A 74 12.06 5.37 2.73
C LYS A 74 12.51 4.06 2.06
N GLY A 75 11.77 2.96 2.21
CA GLY A 75 12.11 1.64 1.64
C GLY A 75 11.88 1.52 0.13
N CYS A 76 12.50 0.51 -0.49
CA CYS A 76 12.30 0.18 -1.91
C CYS A 76 12.51 -1.34 -2.16
N PRO A 77 11.46 -2.18 -2.06
CA PRO A 77 10.11 -1.81 -1.66
C PRO A 77 10.00 -1.50 -0.16
N PRO A 78 8.96 -0.76 0.27
CA PRO A 78 8.62 -0.60 1.67
C PRO A 78 8.44 -1.93 2.41
N LYS A 79 8.92 -2.01 3.66
CA LYS A 79 8.63 -3.15 4.54
C LYS A 79 7.18 -3.08 5.05
N PRO A 80 6.46 -4.21 5.15
CA PRO A 80 5.06 -4.25 5.58
C PRO A 80 4.79 -3.48 6.88
N GLU A 81 5.65 -3.69 7.87
CA GLU A 81 5.50 -3.12 9.21
C GLU A 81 5.60 -1.59 9.17
N LYS A 82 6.48 -1.06 8.31
CA LYS A 82 6.66 0.38 8.11
C LYS A 82 5.49 1.03 7.37
N VAL A 83 4.82 0.27 6.51
CA VAL A 83 3.57 0.72 5.87
C VAL A 83 2.46 0.82 6.93
N ARG A 84 2.29 -0.22 7.74
CA ARG A 84 1.31 -0.23 8.84
C ARG A 84 1.52 0.91 9.83
N GLU A 85 2.74 1.07 10.32
CA GLU A 85 3.11 2.16 11.26
C GLU A 85 2.78 3.55 10.67
N ALA A 86 3.06 3.77 9.39
CA ALA A 86 2.78 5.04 8.73
C ALA A 86 1.28 5.32 8.59
N LEU A 87 0.48 4.30 8.25
CA LEU A 87 -0.97 4.41 8.16
C LEU A 87 -1.58 4.71 9.53
N GLN A 88 -1.15 4.02 10.59
CA GLN A 88 -1.58 4.28 11.96
C GLN A 88 -1.21 5.70 12.42
N LYS A 89 0.01 6.16 12.13
CA LYS A 89 0.43 7.54 12.43
C LYS A 89 -0.43 8.59 11.71
N ALA A 90 -0.93 8.26 10.52
CA ALA A 90 -1.86 9.12 9.79
C ALA A 90 -3.29 9.08 10.34
N GLY A 91 -3.61 8.19 11.28
CA GLY A 91 -4.95 7.99 11.82
C GLY A 91 -5.80 7.01 10.99
N ILE A 92 -5.16 6.19 10.15
CA ILE A 92 -5.81 5.14 9.38
C ILE A 92 -5.61 3.82 10.15
N ASP A 93 -6.66 3.35 10.81
CA ASP A 93 -6.64 2.10 11.55
C ASP A 93 -6.75 0.91 10.61
N VAL A 94 -5.65 0.16 10.46
CA VAL A 94 -5.54 -0.97 9.54
C VAL A 94 -5.33 -2.28 10.31
N ASP A 95 -6.03 -3.32 9.88
CA ASP A 95 -5.88 -4.67 10.41
C ASP A 95 -4.46 -5.21 10.20
N ALA A 96 -3.74 -5.42 11.30
CA ALA A 96 -2.36 -5.88 11.30
C ALA A 96 -2.17 -7.23 10.59
N SER A 97 -3.18 -8.10 10.63
CA SER A 97 -3.12 -9.44 10.03
C SER A 97 -2.94 -9.41 8.51
N ILE A 98 -3.29 -8.29 7.87
CA ILE A 98 -3.10 -8.06 6.42
C ILE A 98 -1.61 -7.97 6.07
N PHE A 99 -0.78 -7.44 6.98
CA PHE A 99 0.65 -7.23 6.77
C PHE A 99 1.51 -8.42 7.20
N GLU A 100 1.00 -9.28 8.09
CA GLU A 100 1.74 -10.43 8.65
C GLU A 100 1.81 -11.64 7.70
N ASN A 101 0.88 -11.75 6.74
CA ASN A 101 0.72 -12.93 5.89
C ASN A 101 0.72 -12.61 4.39
N ILE A 102 1.52 -11.62 3.97
CA ILE A 102 1.51 -11.12 2.58
C ILE A 102 1.86 -12.21 1.58
N ASP A 103 2.82 -13.06 1.88
CA ASP A 103 3.27 -14.14 0.98
C ASP A 103 2.16 -15.19 0.73
N LEU A 104 1.19 -15.28 1.63
CA LEU A 104 0.03 -16.18 1.50
C LEU A 104 -1.14 -15.54 0.76
N LEU A 105 -1.13 -14.21 0.52
CA LEU A 105 -2.22 -13.51 -0.16
C LEU A 105 -2.49 -14.03 -1.56
N PRO A 106 -1.49 -14.32 -2.43
CA PRO A 106 -1.73 -14.95 -3.73
C PRO A 106 -2.55 -16.24 -3.62
N GLY A 107 -2.24 -17.08 -2.62
CA GLY A 107 -2.95 -18.32 -2.35
C GLY A 107 -4.42 -18.13 -2.01
N LYS A 108 -4.80 -17.03 -1.33
CA LYS A 108 -6.20 -16.73 -1.01
C LYS A 108 -7.05 -16.52 -2.27
N PHE A 109 -6.46 -16.01 -3.36
CA PHE A 109 -7.16 -15.85 -4.64
C PHE A 109 -7.34 -17.17 -5.40
N LEU A 110 -6.61 -18.24 -5.05
CA LEU A 110 -6.72 -19.52 -5.74
C LEU A 110 -8.04 -20.26 -5.47
N LYS A 111 -8.76 -19.92 -4.38
CA LYS A 111 -10.09 -20.48 -4.07
C LYS A 111 -11.08 -20.39 -5.23
N ARG A 112 -10.96 -19.37 -6.09
CA ARG A 112 -11.82 -19.20 -7.28
C ARG A 112 -11.63 -20.26 -8.36
N TYR A 113 -10.60 -21.10 -8.24
CA TYR A 113 -10.30 -22.20 -9.14
C TYR A 113 -10.64 -23.58 -8.56
N ALA A 114 -11.00 -23.66 -7.28
CA ALA A 114 -11.35 -24.92 -6.62
C ALA A 114 -12.49 -25.63 -7.37
N GLY A 115 -12.30 -26.92 -7.67
CA GLY A 115 -13.28 -27.77 -8.36
C GLY A 115 -13.49 -27.47 -9.84
N LYS A 116 -12.69 -26.58 -10.46
CA LYS A 116 -12.81 -26.32 -11.91
C LYS A 116 -12.11 -27.42 -12.72
N PRO A 117 -12.81 -28.09 -13.66
CA PRO A 117 -12.24 -29.22 -14.42
C PRO A 117 -11.07 -28.81 -15.34
N LYS A 118 -10.90 -27.51 -15.61
CA LYS A 118 -9.79 -26.96 -16.41
C LYS A 118 -8.60 -26.48 -15.56
N PHE A 119 -8.64 -26.67 -14.25
CA PHE A 119 -7.59 -26.27 -13.32
C PHE A 119 -7.07 -27.51 -12.60
N ASP A 120 -5.83 -27.87 -12.87
CA ASP A 120 -5.18 -29.01 -12.24
C ASP A 120 -4.31 -28.53 -11.06
N GLU A 121 -4.78 -28.82 -9.84
CA GLU A 121 -4.12 -28.43 -8.58
C GLU A 121 -2.78 -29.14 -8.38
N SER A 122 -2.49 -30.22 -9.11
CA SER A 122 -1.22 -30.95 -8.99
C SER A 122 -0.01 -30.14 -9.45
N PHE A 123 -0.18 -29.17 -10.37
CA PHE A 123 0.90 -28.31 -10.86
C PHE A 123 1.40 -27.27 -9.84
N PHE A 124 0.77 -27.15 -8.68
CA PHE A 124 1.03 -26.07 -7.72
C PHE A 124 1.37 -26.57 -6.30
N LYS A 125 1.86 -27.81 -6.18
CA LYS A 125 2.33 -28.39 -4.92
C LYS A 125 3.87 -28.32 -4.84
N ILE A 126 4.39 -28.06 -3.65
CA ILE A 126 5.82 -28.23 -3.34
C ILE A 126 5.98 -29.66 -2.84
N ASN A 127 6.81 -30.46 -3.51
CA ASN A 127 7.16 -31.82 -3.09
C ASN A 127 8.25 -31.82 -2.02
#